data_AF-A0A516X8N7-F1
#
_entry.id   AF-A0A516X8N7-F1
#
_cell.length_a   1.000
_cell.length_b   1.000
_cell.length_c   1.000
_cell.angle_alpha   90.00
_cell.angle_beta   90.00
_cell.angle_gamma   90.00
#
_symmetry.space_group_name_H-M   'P 1'
#
loop_
_entity.id
_entity.type
_entity.pdbx_description
1 polymer ?
#
loop_
_entity_poly.entity_id
_entity_poly.type
_entity_poly.pdbx_seq_one_letter_code
_entity_poly.pdbx_strand_id
1 'polypeptide(L)'
;MSGPGFAPPAAWWRALEAVARDLRCLRDGRDVDVDQLDWRLSVHDDYFVSIGWESGRLVGGFGGRTGLTMDASYGEAAVRTAESVQDHLAGYEFVQWPSRGRHLLAPRLHGSLPFWFDPHGDVTVAPIGELCEPAGRCPAAEAST
;
A
#
# COMPACT_ATOMS: atom_id res chain seq x y z
N MET A 1 12.05 -25.88 -6.88
CA MET A 1 13.35 -25.24 -6.59
C MET A 1 13.10 -24.24 -5.48
N SER A 2 13.45 -24.59 -4.24
CA SER A 2 13.32 -23.70 -3.09
C SER A 2 14.56 -22.80 -3.07
N GLY A 3 14.38 -21.49 -3.25
CA GLY A 3 15.47 -20.52 -3.06
C GLY A 3 16.02 -20.60 -1.62
N PRO A 4 17.24 -20.10 -1.37
CA PRO A 4 17.76 -20.01 -0.01
C PRO A 4 16.74 -19.28 0.86
N GLY A 5 16.28 -19.96 1.92
CA GLY A 5 15.24 -19.46 2.82
C GLY A 5 15.76 -18.30 3.65
N PHE A 6 15.83 -17.12 3.05
CA PHE A 6 15.94 -15.88 3.79
C PHE A 6 14.60 -15.62 4.46
N ALA A 7 14.63 -15.30 5.77
CA ALA A 7 13.45 -14.73 6.41
C ALA A 7 13.06 -13.47 5.61
N PRO A 8 11.78 -13.31 5.22
CA PRO A 8 11.36 -12.14 4.47
C PRO A 8 11.72 -10.87 5.28
N PRO A 9 12.28 -9.82 4.64
CA PRO A 9 12.70 -8.62 5.36
C PRO A 9 11.53 -8.03 6.15
N ALA A 10 11.70 -7.87 7.46
CA ALA A 10 10.61 -7.51 8.36
C ALA A 10 9.92 -6.20 7.97
N ALA A 11 10.66 -5.23 7.43
CA ALA A 11 10.12 -3.97 6.91
C ALA A 11 9.11 -4.20 5.78
N TRP A 12 9.46 -5.06 4.82
CA TRP A 12 8.60 -5.40 3.68
C TRP A 12 7.38 -6.22 4.09
N TRP A 13 7.54 -7.17 5.01
CA TRP A 13 6.39 -7.93 5.52
C TRP A 13 5.37 -7.01 6.20
N ARG A 14 5.83 -6.11 7.08
CA ARG A 14 4.98 -5.11 7.74
C ARG A 14 4.30 -4.17 6.74
N ALA A 15 5.01 -3.79 5.67
CA ALA A 15 4.45 -2.95 4.60
C ALA A 15 3.29 -3.65 3.88
N LEU A 16 3.44 -4.94 3.55
CA LEU A 16 2.38 -5.73 2.92
C LEU A 16 1.17 -5.87 3.85
N GLU A 17 1.38 -6.17 5.13
CA GLU A 17 0.29 -6.27 6.12
C GLU A 17 -0.47 -4.95 6.27
N ALA A 18 0.23 -3.82 6.32
CA ALA A 18 -0.36 -2.49 6.43
C ALA A 18 -1.21 -2.16 5.19
N VAL A 19 -0.65 -2.34 3.99
CA VAL A 19 -1.36 -2.09 2.73
C VAL A 19 -2.55 -3.04 2.55
N ALA A 20 -2.39 -4.33 2.88
CA ALA A 20 -3.48 -5.29 2.85
C ALA A 20 -4.62 -4.92 3.82
N ARG A 21 -4.32 -4.29 4.96
CA ARG A 21 -5.34 -3.74 5.86
C ARG A 21 -6.10 -2.61 5.18
N ASP A 22 -5.39 -1.62 4.65
CA ASP A 22 -5.99 -0.45 4.01
C ASP A 22 -6.78 -0.79 2.75
N LEU A 23 -6.38 -1.85 2.03
CA LEU A 23 -7.13 -2.36 0.88
C LEU A 23 -8.58 -2.71 1.21
N ARG A 24 -8.91 -2.96 2.48
CA ARG A 24 -10.28 -3.23 2.93
C ARG A 24 -11.17 -1.98 2.98
N CYS A 25 -10.60 -0.78 2.81
CA CYS A 25 -11.33 0.48 2.94
C CYS A 25 -11.13 1.39 1.73
N LEU A 26 -12.08 2.32 1.55
CA LEU A 26 -12.01 3.43 0.58
C LEU A 26 -11.71 2.97 -0.86
N ARG A 27 -12.34 1.88 -1.32
CA ARG A 27 -12.33 1.45 -2.72
C ARG A 27 -13.51 2.07 -3.46
N ASP A 28 -13.27 2.61 -4.65
CA ASP A 28 -14.32 3.04 -5.58
C ASP A 28 -14.18 2.28 -6.90
N GLY A 29 -15.28 1.73 -7.41
CA GLY A 29 -15.30 0.88 -8.60
C GLY A 29 -16.02 -0.44 -8.38
N ARG A 30 -15.62 -1.47 -9.14
CA ARG A 30 -16.23 -2.81 -9.04
C ARG A 30 -15.85 -3.51 -7.73
N ASP A 31 -16.70 -4.41 -7.28
CA ASP A 31 -16.40 -5.23 -6.12
C ASP A 31 -15.25 -6.20 -6.41
N VAL A 32 -14.34 -6.31 -5.44
CA VAL A 32 -13.12 -7.11 -5.51
C VAL A 32 -12.91 -7.81 -4.18
N ASP A 33 -12.71 -9.13 -4.23
CA ASP A 33 -12.42 -9.93 -3.04
C ASP A 33 -10.93 -9.81 -2.69
N VAL A 34 -10.63 -8.87 -1.79
CA VAL A 34 -9.26 -8.58 -1.33
C VAL A 34 -8.81 -9.48 -0.18
N ASP A 35 -9.73 -10.20 0.47
CA ASP A 35 -9.41 -11.07 1.60
C ASP A 35 -8.84 -12.42 1.16
N GLN A 36 -9.06 -12.81 -0.09
CA GLN A 36 -8.51 -14.02 -0.70
C GLN A 36 -7.23 -13.77 -1.54
N LEU A 37 -6.61 -12.59 -1.43
CA LEU A 37 -5.37 -12.32 -2.15
C LEU A 37 -4.21 -13.08 -1.50
N ASP A 38 -3.59 -13.96 -2.30
CA ASP A 38 -2.35 -14.64 -1.92
C ASP A 38 -1.16 -13.73 -2.25
N TRP A 39 -0.74 -12.95 -1.26
CA TRP A 39 0.36 -12.01 -1.38
C TRP A 39 1.70 -12.71 -1.53
N ARG A 40 2.50 -12.25 -2.48
CA ARG A 40 3.85 -12.73 -2.73
C ARG A 40 4.87 -11.64 -2.50
N LEU A 41 5.95 -12.03 -1.82
CA LEU A 41 7.19 -11.29 -1.71
C LEU A 41 8.32 -12.15 -2.22
N SER A 42 9.17 -11.60 -3.08
CA SER A 42 10.36 -12.28 -3.60
C SER A 42 11.57 -11.37 -3.50
N VAL A 43 12.66 -11.90 -2.95
CA VAL A 43 13.98 -11.25 -2.96
C VAL A 43 14.81 -11.92 -4.04
N HIS A 44 15.32 -11.12 -4.96
CA HIS A 44 16.15 -11.58 -6.07
C HIS A 44 17.63 -11.68 -5.65
N ASP A 45 18.45 -12.29 -6.50
CA ASP A 45 19.89 -12.44 -6.30
C ASP A 45 20.66 -11.12 -6.24
N ASP A 46 20.13 -10.08 -6.88
CA ASP A 46 20.60 -8.69 -6.81
C ASP A 46 20.03 -7.91 -5.61
N TYR A 47 19.41 -8.59 -4.65
CA TYR A 47 18.79 -8.04 -3.43
C TYR A 47 17.59 -7.12 -3.65
N PHE A 48 17.14 -6.94 -4.90
CA PHE A 48 15.91 -6.19 -5.17
C PHE A 48 14.69 -7.00 -4.78
N VAL A 49 13.65 -6.30 -4.33
CA VAL A 49 12.38 -6.91 -3.94
C VAL A 49 11.37 -6.82 -5.08
N SER A 50 10.58 -7.87 -5.24
CA SER A 50 9.33 -7.84 -5.98
C SER A 50 8.18 -8.21 -5.07
N ILE A 51 7.05 -7.57 -5.32
CA ILE A 51 5.80 -7.78 -4.60
C ILE A 51 4.68 -8.04 -5.59
N GLY A 52 3.60 -8.63 -5.11
CA GLY A 52 2.38 -8.83 -5.88
C GLY A 52 1.45 -9.82 -5.20
N TRP A 53 0.54 -10.39 -5.98
CA TRP A 53 -0.31 -11.49 -5.53
C TRP A 53 -0.68 -12.41 -6.69
N GLU A 54 -1.05 -13.65 -6.36
CA GLU A 54 -1.69 -14.55 -7.32
C GLU A 54 -3.08 -14.07 -7.71
N SER A 55 -3.48 -14.37 -8.94
CA SER A 55 -4.84 -14.10 -9.40
C SER A 55 -5.86 -14.80 -8.50
N GLY A 56 -6.76 -14.01 -7.93
CA GLY A 56 -7.94 -14.50 -7.23
C GLY A 56 -9.13 -14.67 -8.19
N ARG A 57 -10.28 -15.10 -7.65
CA ARG A 57 -11.51 -15.26 -8.45
C ARG A 57 -12.01 -13.95 -9.09
N LEU A 58 -11.73 -12.81 -8.47
CA LEU A 58 -12.28 -11.50 -8.84
C LEU A 58 -11.22 -10.42 -9.06
N VAL A 59 -9.93 -10.72 -8.92
CA VAL A 59 -8.82 -9.77 -9.13
C VAL A 59 -7.71 -10.47 -9.89
N GLY A 60 -7.24 -9.86 -10.98
CA GLY A 60 -6.08 -10.33 -11.73
C GLY A 60 -4.83 -10.34 -10.87
N GLY A 61 -3.99 -11.36 -11.07
CA GLY A 61 -2.69 -11.44 -10.41
C GLY A 61 -1.75 -10.37 -10.94
N PHE A 62 -0.86 -9.89 -10.09
CA PHE A 62 0.21 -9.01 -10.53
C PHE A 62 1.50 -9.30 -9.78
N GLY A 63 2.61 -8.87 -10.37
CA GLY A 63 3.92 -8.93 -9.77
C GLY A 63 4.82 -7.91 -10.45
N GLY A 64 5.55 -7.14 -9.65
CA GLY A 64 6.44 -6.10 -10.15
C GLY A 64 7.67 -5.93 -9.29
N ARG A 65 8.80 -5.60 -9.93
CA ARG A 65 9.97 -5.11 -9.21
C ARG A 65 9.64 -3.76 -8.60
N THR A 66 9.94 -3.60 -7.32
CA THR A 66 9.63 -2.38 -6.58
C THR A 66 10.61 -1.25 -6.90
N GLY A 67 11.80 -1.60 -7.40
CA GLY A 67 12.94 -0.69 -7.56
C GLY A 67 13.70 -0.46 -6.25
N LEU A 68 13.34 -1.15 -5.17
CA LEU A 68 13.95 -1.04 -3.85
C LEU A 68 14.60 -2.36 -3.44
N THR A 69 15.64 -2.28 -2.64
CA THR A 69 16.36 -3.45 -2.10
C THR A 69 15.69 -3.99 -0.84
N MET A 70 16.13 -5.16 -0.39
CA MET A 70 15.65 -5.78 0.85
C MET A 70 15.93 -4.94 2.12
N ASP A 71 16.88 -4.00 2.05
CA ASP A 71 17.28 -3.13 3.16
C ASP A 71 16.44 -1.85 3.28
N ALA A 72 15.43 -1.68 2.41
CA ALA A 72 14.53 -0.53 2.48
C ALA A 72 13.87 -0.41 3.86
N SER A 73 13.71 0.83 4.32
CA SER A 73 12.97 1.11 5.55
C SER A 73 11.50 0.71 5.41
N TYR A 74 10.81 0.54 6.55
CA TYR A 74 9.37 0.29 6.55
C TYR A 74 8.60 1.36 5.76
N GLY A 75 8.96 2.65 5.92
CA GLY A 75 8.29 3.75 5.23
C GLY A 75 8.44 3.67 3.71
N GLU A 76 9.65 3.43 3.22
CA GLU A 76 9.91 3.26 1.78
C GLU A 76 9.18 2.05 1.21
N ALA A 77 9.25 0.91 1.91
CA ALA A 77 8.57 -0.31 1.50
C ALA A 77 7.04 -0.14 1.47
N ALA A 78 6.45 0.54 2.46
CA ALA A 78 5.01 0.79 2.55
C ALA A 78 4.51 1.71 1.43
N VAL A 79 5.18 2.84 1.20
CA VAL A 79 4.85 3.75 0.09
C VAL A 79 4.94 3.02 -1.24
N ARG A 80 6.04 2.29 -1.47
CA ARG A 80 6.22 1.64 -2.76
C ARG A 80 5.27 0.46 -3.00
N THR A 81 4.89 -0.23 -1.92
CA THR A 81 3.85 -1.26 -1.96
C THR A 81 2.50 -0.65 -2.30
N ALA A 82 2.11 0.44 -1.64
CA ALA A 82 0.89 1.17 -1.93
C ALA A 82 0.83 1.61 -3.39
N GLU A 83 1.87 2.30 -3.90
CA GLU A 83 1.94 2.76 -5.30
C GLU A 83 1.76 1.60 -6.29
N SER A 84 2.49 0.50 -6.09
CA SER A 84 2.42 -0.66 -6.99
C SER A 84 1.01 -1.27 -7.06
N VAL A 85 0.31 -1.29 -5.92
CA VAL A 85 -1.07 -1.75 -5.81
C VAL A 85 -2.04 -0.77 -6.48
N GLN A 86 -1.85 0.54 -6.28
CA GLN A 86 -2.67 1.56 -6.96
C GLN A 86 -2.54 1.45 -8.47
N ASP A 87 -1.30 1.35 -8.98
CA ASP A 87 -1.02 1.23 -10.41
C ASP A 87 -1.72 0.00 -11.01
N HIS A 88 -1.68 -1.13 -10.30
CA HIS A 88 -2.35 -2.35 -10.76
C HIS A 88 -3.88 -2.19 -10.76
N LEU A 89 -4.45 -1.76 -9.64
CA LEU A 89 -5.90 -1.65 -9.49
C LEU A 89 -6.51 -0.61 -10.43
N ALA A 90 -5.89 0.56 -10.54
CA ALA A 90 -6.39 1.62 -11.41
C ALA A 90 -6.15 1.29 -12.89
N GLY A 91 -5.01 0.69 -13.23
CA GLY A 91 -4.60 0.43 -14.60
C GLY A 91 -5.25 -0.79 -15.25
N TYR A 92 -5.53 -1.84 -14.47
CA TYR A 92 -5.98 -3.13 -15.02
C TYR A 92 -7.35 -3.56 -14.48
N GLU A 93 -7.66 -3.24 -13.22
CA GLU A 93 -8.93 -3.65 -12.59
C GLU A 93 -10.01 -2.57 -12.66
N PHE A 94 -9.64 -1.37 -13.09
CA PHE A 94 -10.49 -0.16 -13.08
C PHE A 94 -11.08 0.13 -11.69
N VAL A 95 -10.32 -0.19 -10.64
CA VAL A 95 -10.65 0.10 -9.24
C VAL A 95 -9.78 1.24 -8.76
N GLN A 96 -10.40 2.35 -8.35
CA GLN A 96 -9.70 3.45 -7.72
C GLN A 96 -9.52 3.14 -6.23
N TRP A 97 -8.27 3.08 -5.79
CA TRP A 97 -7.97 2.83 -4.38
C TRP A 97 -6.63 3.45 -3.94
N PRO A 98 -6.53 3.92 -2.69
CA PRO A 98 -7.66 4.38 -1.91
C PRO A 98 -8.17 5.70 -2.47
N SER A 99 -9.48 5.89 -2.45
CA SER A 99 -10.13 7.10 -2.96
C SER A 99 -11.14 7.68 -1.97
N ARG A 100 -11.27 9.00 -1.98
CA ARG A 100 -12.37 9.73 -1.33
C ARG A 100 -13.29 10.27 -2.44
N GLY A 101 -14.34 9.50 -2.75
CA GLY A 101 -15.11 9.74 -3.97
C GLY A 101 -14.23 9.47 -5.20
N ARG A 102 -14.12 10.45 -6.11
CA ARG A 102 -13.29 10.34 -7.33
C ARG A 102 -11.86 10.87 -7.18
N HIS A 103 -11.41 11.14 -5.95
CA HIS A 103 -10.08 11.67 -5.66
C HIS A 103 -9.21 10.56 -5.09
N LEU A 104 -8.20 10.13 -5.84
CA LEU A 104 -7.20 9.18 -5.37
C LEU A 104 -6.33 9.82 -4.30
N LEU A 105 -6.15 9.11 -3.19
CA LEU A 105 -5.14 9.43 -2.21
C LEU A 105 -3.78 9.00 -2.75
N ALA A 106 -2.74 9.76 -2.44
CA ALA A 106 -1.37 9.45 -2.80
C ALA A 106 -0.62 8.92 -1.56
N PRO A 107 0.08 7.79 -1.65
CA PRO A 107 1.01 7.38 -0.60
C PRO A 107 2.19 8.35 -0.59
N ARG A 108 2.60 8.81 0.58
CA ARG A 108 3.74 9.70 0.76
C ARG A 108 4.55 9.34 1.97
N LEU A 109 5.81 9.72 1.93
CA LEU A 109 6.70 9.66 3.08
C LEU A 109 6.82 11.05 3.71
N HIS A 110 6.57 11.15 5.02
CA HIS A 110 6.88 12.32 5.81
C HIS A 110 7.93 11.95 6.86
N GLY A 111 9.18 12.37 6.63
CA GLY A 111 10.32 11.85 7.39
C GLY A 111 10.53 10.37 7.06
N SER A 112 10.34 9.49 8.05
CA SER A 112 10.41 8.02 7.89
C SER A 112 9.05 7.34 7.96
N LEU A 113 7.97 8.11 8.16
CA LEU A 113 6.64 7.59 8.40
C LEU A 113 5.80 7.64 7.10
N PRO A 114 5.19 6.52 6.69
CA PRO A 114 4.36 6.45 5.49
C PRO A 114 2.91 6.87 5.80
N PHE A 115 2.32 7.71 4.95
CA PHE A 115 0.94 8.18 5.09
C PHE A 115 0.19 8.21 3.77
N TRP A 116 -1.13 8.11 3.84
CA TRP A 116 -2.04 8.53 2.78
C TRP A 116 -2.24 10.04 2.83
N PHE A 117 -2.08 10.70 1.69
CA PHE A 117 -2.26 12.13 1.52
C PHE A 117 -3.34 12.38 0.47
N ASP A 118 -4.24 13.31 0.73
CA ASP A 118 -5.24 13.77 -0.24
C ASP A 118 -4.67 15.00 -1.00
N PRO A 119 -4.30 14.86 -2.28
CA PRO A 119 -3.75 15.97 -3.05
C PRO A 119 -4.75 17.07 -3.38
N HIS A 120 -6.05 16.76 -3.31
CA HIS A 120 -7.08 17.75 -3.62
C HIS A 120 -7.34 18.67 -2.44
N GLY A 121 -7.37 18.12 -1.23
CA GLY A 121 -7.54 18.86 0.01
C GLY A 121 -6.24 19.37 0.66
N ASP A 122 -5.07 19.01 0.10
CA ASP A 122 -3.74 19.25 0.68
C ASP A 122 -3.64 18.80 2.14
N VAL A 123 -4.10 17.58 2.42
CA VAL A 123 -4.25 17.07 3.79
C VAL A 123 -3.72 15.66 3.96
N THR A 124 -2.97 15.42 5.03
CA THR A 124 -2.61 14.06 5.47
C THR A 124 -3.85 13.38 6.01
N VAL A 125 -4.19 12.22 5.46
CA VAL A 125 -5.40 11.48 5.79
C VAL A 125 -5.19 10.54 6.97
N ALA A 126 -4.21 9.63 6.87
CA ALA A 126 -3.92 8.62 7.87
C ALA A 126 -2.55 7.98 7.60
N PRO A 127 -1.88 7.38 8.60
CA PRO A 127 -0.76 6.46 8.35
C PRO A 127 -1.17 5.31 7.42
N ILE A 128 -0.22 4.80 6.63
CA ILE A 128 -0.43 3.55 5.89
C ILE A 128 -0.56 2.41 6.91
N GLY A 129 -1.66 1.67 6.84
CA GLY A 129 -2.08 0.60 7.74
C GLY A 129 -3.22 0.98 8.68
N GLU A 130 -3.66 2.24 8.68
CA GLU A 130 -4.68 2.78 9.59
C GLU A 130 -5.88 3.41 8.83
N LEU A 131 -6.00 3.19 7.52
CA LEU A 131 -7.04 3.82 6.69
C LEU A 131 -8.47 3.38 7.05
N CYS A 132 -8.59 2.17 7.61
CA CYS A 132 -9.85 1.61 8.08
C CYS A 132 -10.26 2.10 9.46
N GLU A 133 -9.35 2.73 10.21
CA GLU A 133 -9.72 3.33 11.48
C GLU A 133 -10.54 4.59 11.19
N PRO A 134 -11.65 4.82 11.93
CA PRO A 134 -12.42 6.05 11.76
C PRO A 134 -11.48 7.22 12.00
N ALA A 135 -11.25 8.03 10.96
CA ALA A 135 -10.36 9.19 11.01
C ALA A 135 -10.64 9.98 12.28
N GLY A 136 -9.83 9.76 13.31
CA GLY A 136 -9.89 10.48 14.56
C GLY A 136 -9.69 11.93 14.19
N ARG A 137 -10.69 12.76 14.53
CA ARG A 137 -10.65 14.23 14.53
C ARG A 137 -9.21 14.76 14.42
N CYS A 138 -8.91 15.44 13.33
CA CYS A 138 -7.74 16.32 13.26
C CYS A 138 -7.75 17.18 14.54
N PRO A 139 -6.68 17.25 15.35
CA PRO A 139 -6.63 18.23 16.41
C PRO A 139 -6.71 19.60 15.74
N ALA A 140 -7.77 20.34 16.04
CA ALA A 140 -7.87 21.72 15.60
C ALA A 140 -6.59 22.43 16.04
N ALA A 141 -5.92 23.08 15.09
CA ALA A 141 -4.82 23.98 15.41
C ALA A 141 -5.36 25.00 16.42
N GLU A 142 -4.85 24.96 17.66
CA GLU A 142 -5.14 25.97 18.65
C GLU A 142 -4.58 27.30 18.14
N ALA A 143 -5.48 28.19 17.76
CA ALA A 143 -5.16 29.59 17.54
C ALA A 143 -4.91 30.22 18.91
N SER A 144 -3.64 30.38 19.28
CA SER A 144 -3.25 31.21 20.42
C SER A 144 -3.62 32.67 20.15
N THR A 145 -4.48 33.20 21.02
CA THR A 145 -4.71 34.65 21.21
C THR A 145 -3.51 35.29 21.89
#